data_AF-U2DSE5-F1
#
_entry.id   AF-U2DSE5-F1
#
_cell.length_a   1.000
_cell.length_b   1.000
_cell.length_c   1.000
_cell.angle_alpha   90.00
_cell.angle_beta   90.00
_cell.angle_gamma   90.00
#
_symmetry.space_group_name_H-M   'P 1'
#
loop_
_entity.id
_entity.type
_entity.pdbx_description
1 polymer ?
#
loop_
_entity_poly.entity_id
_entity_poly.type
_entity_poly.pdbx_seq_one_letter_code
_entity_poly.pdbx_strand_id
1 'polypeptide(L)'
;MKNYLTYSLWLALIVFLFLFALHWLPAIRIGGHSLRRVDLLADLRLPDPGETAVDSDSVIPAPLSKPTFIDTCRSGMTCIEDYSDSTYRGMKPFYEAIDRLSDSGGHVRIAVFGDSFIEADIFTADLREMLQKRFGGCGVGFVTITSAINGYRPTVRHTFDGWSSHAVTDRSSFDRKKQGVSGHYFVPRKGAYVELRGQSKYASLLDTCGQASIFFYNKDTVALSVRVNRGQSKEYVCVPSRELRQVSVEGNIGSVRWSVDRADSALFYGLAMDGKEGIVLDNFSLRGSSGLSLRGISANMLHQFNRQRPYDLIILEYGLNVVTKHGRNYDGYRKGLLASVEHLKNCFPQAGILLLSVGDRNYKTETGDVRTMPGVKNLIRYQQNIAAESRIAFWNMYEAMGGEGSMAKLVHAKPSMANYDYTHINFRGGHHLAGLLYEALIYGREQHERRRSYEKGD
;
A
#
# COMPACT_ATOMS: atom_id res chain seq x y z
N MET A 1 -25.26 -60.76 -15.63
CA MET A 1 -24.41 -59.55 -15.48
C MET A 1 -23.99 -59.46 -14.02
N LYS A 2 -22.69 -59.44 -13.70
CA LYS A 2 -22.22 -59.27 -12.31
C LYS A 2 -22.62 -57.88 -11.83
N ASN A 3 -23.24 -57.81 -10.65
CA ASN A 3 -23.70 -56.55 -10.07
C ASN A 3 -22.51 -55.78 -9.49
N TYR A 4 -21.90 -54.89 -10.27
CA TYR A 4 -20.74 -54.09 -9.87
C TYR A 4 -21.11 -52.90 -8.94
N LEU A 5 -22.41 -52.61 -8.79
CA LEU A 5 -22.90 -51.59 -7.87
C LEU A 5 -22.63 -51.95 -6.41
N THR A 6 -22.72 -53.23 -6.02
CA THR A 6 -22.46 -53.64 -4.64
C THR A 6 -21.00 -53.44 -4.25
N TYR A 7 -20.05 -53.74 -5.13
CA TYR A 7 -18.62 -53.49 -4.88
C TYR A 7 -18.30 -52.00 -4.78
N SER A 8 -18.92 -51.17 -5.62
CA SER A 8 -18.74 -49.71 -5.57
C SER A 8 -19.34 -49.11 -4.30
N LEU A 9 -20.48 -49.63 -3.85
CA LEU A 9 -21.15 -49.18 -2.62
C LEU A 9 -20.37 -49.61 -1.37
N TRP A 10 -19.82 -50.82 -1.35
CA TRP A 10 -18.91 -51.26 -0.29
C TRP A 10 -17.62 -50.43 -0.24
N LEU A 11 -17.04 -50.11 -1.40
CA LEU A 11 -15.86 -49.25 -1.46
C LEU A 11 -16.18 -47.86 -0.90
N ALA A 12 -17.30 -47.25 -1.31
CA ALA A 12 -17.73 -45.96 -0.79
C ALA A 12 -17.96 -45.99 0.73
N LEU A 13 -18.60 -47.05 1.24
CA LEU A 13 -18.83 -47.24 2.67
C LEU A 13 -17.51 -47.39 3.45
N ILE A 14 -16.56 -48.17 2.94
CA ILE A 14 -15.26 -48.37 3.57
C ILE A 14 -14.47 -47.06 3.59
N VAL A 15 -14.47 -46.31 2.48
CA VAL A 15 -13.83 -44.99 2.41
C VAL A 15 -14.47 -44.02 3.40
N PHE A 16 -15.80 -44.00 3.49
CA PHE A 16 -16.52 -43.16 4.44
C PHE A 16 -16.16 -43.51 5.89
N LEU A 17 -16.20 -44.80 6.27
CA LEU A 17 -15.85 -45.27 7.61
C LEU A 17 -14.39 -44.98 7.95
N PHE A 18 -13.49 -45.11 6.98
CA PHE A 18 -12.08 -44.78 7.15
C PHE A 18 -11.87 -43.28 7.40
N LEU A 19 -12.46 -42.42 6.56
CA LEU A 19 -12.40 -40.96 6.74
C LEU A 19 -13.06 -40.52 8.06
N PHE A 20 -14.12 -41.22 8.49
CA PHE A 20 -14.77 -40.99 9.78
C PHE A 20 -13.90 -41.43 10.95
N ALA A 21 -13.17 -42.54 10.84
CA ALA A 21 -12.20 -42.94 11.85
C ALA A 21 -11.03 -41.96 11.96
N LEU A 22 -10.54 -41.42 10.82
CA LEU A 22 -9.51 -40.36 10.81
C LEU A 22 -9.94 -39.09 11.55
N HIS A 23 -11.24 -38.86 11.71
CA HIS A 23 -11.74 -37.75 12.52
C HIS A 23 -11.31 -37.82 13.98
N TRP A 24 -11.16 -39.02 14.54
CA TRP A 24 -10.82 -39.22 15.94
C TRP A 24 -9.32 -39.23 16.22
N LEU A 25 -8.49 -39.11 15.18
CA LEU A 25 -7.05 -39.03 15.33
C LEU A 25 -6.61 -37.60 15.73
N PRO A 26 -5.61 -37.48 16.62
CA PRO A 26 -5.01 -36.18 16.95
C PRO A 26 -4.28 -35.57 15.75
N ALA A 27 -4.11 -34.25 15.75
CA ALA A 27 -3.41 -33.54 14.69
C ALA A 27 -1.94 -34.02 14.59
N ILE A 28 -1.57 -34.53 13.42
CA ILE A 28 -0.22 -35.07 13.17
C ILE A 28 0.71 -33.89 12.86
N ARG A 29 1.81 -33.77 13.60
CA ARG A 29 2.86 -32.76 13.35
C ARG A 29 4.03 -33.40 12.62
N ILE A 30 4.37 -32.88 11.44
CA ILE A 30 5.54 -33.32 10.66
C ILE A 30 6.39 -32.08 10.35
N GLY A 31 7.66 -32.07 10.78
CA GLY A 31 8.61 -31.00 10.46
C GLY A 31 8.18 -29.60 10.92
N GLY A 32 7.49 -29.47 12.05
CA GLY A 32 7.00 -28.19 12.56
C GLY A 32 5.69 -27.70 11.92
N HIS A 33 5.16 -28.43 10.94
CA HIS A 33 3.85 -28.16 10.34
C HIS A 33 2.81 -29.15 10.86
N SER A 34 1.64 -28.64 11.27
CA SER A 34 0.51 -29.48 11.69
C SER A 34 -0.35 -29.82 10.47
N LEU A 35 -0.55 -31.10 10.20
CA LEU A 35 -1.48 -31.58 9.17
C LEU A 35 -2.93 -31.34 9.61
N ARG A 36 -3.79 -31.04 8.64
CA ARG A 36 -5.22 -30.78 8.85
C ARG A 36 -5.90 -32.02 9.40
N ARG A 37 -6.71 -31.86 10.46
CA ARG A 37 -7.58 -32.93 10.95
C ARG A 37 -8.68 -33.21 9.92
N VAL A 38 -8.97 -34.48 9.66
CA VAL A 38 -10.11 -34.85 8.82
C VAL A 38 -11.37 -34.58 9.62
N ASP A 39 -12.22 -33.64 9.18
CA ASP A 39 -13.49 -33.35 9.84
C ASP A 39 -14.63 -33.44 8.83
N LEU A 40 -15.23 -34.63 8.75
CA LEU A 40 -16.37 -34.92 7.87
C LEU A 40 -17.68 -34.27 8.35
N LEU A 41 -17.73 -33.81 9.61
CA LEU A 41 -18.94 -33.23 10.22
C LEU A 41 -18.86 -31.71 10.31
N ALA A 42 -17.82 -31.08 9.73
CA ALA A 42 -17.62 -29.63 9.78
C ALA A 42 -18.84 -28.85 9.28
N ASP A 43 -19.51 -29.33 8.23
CA ASP A 43 -20.69 -28.67 7.64
C ASP A 43 -21.99 -28.86 8.47
N LEU A 44 -21.97 -29.73 9.49
CA LEU A 44 -23.13 -30.04 10.33
C LEU A 44 -23.03 -29.44 11.75
N ARG A 45 -21.87 -28.89 12.14
CA ARG A 45 -21.69 -28.28 13.46
C ARG A 45 -22.17 -26.84 13.45
N LEU A 46 -23.00 -26.51 14.44
CA LEU A 46 -23.21 -25.12 14.83
C LEU A 46 -21.90 -24.58 15.44
N PRO A 47 -21.52 -23.32 15.17
CA PRO A 47 -20.26 -22.77 15.67
C PRO A 47 -20.21 -22.85 17.19
N ASP A 48 -19.14 -23.47 17.69
CA ASP A 48 -18.89 -23.62 19.13
C ASP A 48 -18.66 -22.24 19.76
N PRO A 49 -19.46 -21.80 20.75
CA PRO A 49 -19.28 -20.50 21.41
C PRO A 49 -18.01 -20.43 22.29
N GLY A 50 -17.29 -21.53 22.46
CA GLY A 50 -16.27 -21.73 23.50
C GLY A 50 -14.83 -21.31 23.18
N GLU A 51 -14.49 -20.92 21.95
CA GLU A 51 -13.19 -20.30 21.64
C GLU A 51 -13.36 -18.79 21.40
N THR A 52 -13.93 -18.10 22.39
CA THR A 52 -13.62 -16.69 22.57
C THR A 52 -12.16 -16.63 23.00
N ALA A 53 -11.27 -16.39 22.02
CA ALA A 53 -9.89 -16.05 22.32
C ALA A 53 -9.92 -14.90 23.31
N VAL A 54 -9.49 -15.17 24.54
CA VAL A 54 -9.39 -14.18 25.62
C VAL A 54 -8.64 -12.98 25.04
N ASP A 55 -9.38 -11.91 24.81
CA ASP A 55 -8.85 -10.61 24.45
C ASP A 55 -8.04 -10.19 25.67
N SER A 56 -6.73 -10.45 25.67
CA SER A 56 -5.91 -9.97 26.77
C SER A 56 -5.78 -8.48 26.58
N ASP A 57 -6.68 -7.73 27.21
CA ASP A 57 -6.73 -6.27 27.35
C ASP A 57 -5.49 -5.70 28.10
N SER A 58 -4.33 -6.32 27.92
CA SER A 58 -3.08 -5.97 28.61
C SER A 58 -2.50 -4.64 28.13
N VAL A 59 -3.00 -4.08 27.03
CA VAL A 59 -2.62 -2.75 26.55
C VAL A 59 -3.76 -1.80 26.89
N ILE A 60 -3.65 -1.19 28.07
CA ILE A 60 -4.39 0.02 28.38
C ILE A 60 -4.00 1.04 27.30
N PRO A 61 -4.95 1.52 26.46
CA PRO A 61 -4.66 2.65 25.59
C PRO A 61 -4.10 3.75 26.49
N ALA A 62 -2.94 4.31 26.14
CA ALA A 62 -2.50 5.55 26.79
C ALA A 62 -3.69 6.52 26.77
N PRO A 63 -3.91 7.37 27.79
CA PRO A 63 -5.02 8.31 27.75
C PRO A 63 -4.92 9.13 26.47
N LEU A 64 -5.70 8.73 25.48
CA LEU A 64 -5.76 9.36 24.18
C LEU A 64 -6.23 10.76 24.51
N SER A 65 -5.40 11.76 24.22
CA SER A 65 -5.92 13.12 24.13
C SER A 65 -7.04 13.05 23.11
N LYS A 66 -8.29 12.99 23.60
CA LYS A 66 -9.46 12.97 22.73
C LYS A 66 -9.30 14.17 21.79
N PRO A 67 -9.57 14.01 20.50
CA PRO A 67 -9.53 15.13 19.58
C PRO A 67 -10.35 16.26 20.20
N THR A 68 -9.78 17.47 20.20
CA THR A 68 -10.35 18.67 20.85
C THR A 68 -11.77 18.98 20.37
N PHE A 69 -12.18 18.40 19.24
CA PHE A 69 -13.51 18.48 18.68
C PHE A 69 -13.98 17.09 18.22
N ILE A 70 -15.15 16.65 18.68
CA ILE A 70 -15.77 15.42 18.19
C ILE A 70 -16.44 15.75 16.86
N ASP A 71 -15.75 15.50 15.74
CA ASP A 71 -16.46 15.36 14.47
C ASP A 71 -17.44 14.19 14.63
N THR A 72 -18.73 14.43 14.44
CA THR A 72 -19.73 13.37 14.49
C THR A 72 -19.50 12.43 13.32
N CYS A 73 -18.92 11.25 13.54
CA CYS A 73 -18.76 10.30 12.46
C CYS A 73 -20.12 9.83 11.94
N ARG A 74 -20.32 9.84 10.61
CA ARG A 74 -21.58 9.37 10.01
C ARG A 74 -21.78 7.88 10.32
N SER A 75 -23.01 7.50 10.66
CA SER A 75 -23.36 6.11 10.90
C SER A 75 -22.98 5.23 9.70
N GLY A 76 -22.32 4.10 9.95
CA GLY A 76 -21.87 3.16 8.92
C GLY A 76 -20.55 3.51 8.22
N MET A 77 -19.89 4.60 8.61
CA MET A 77 -18.57 4.98 8.09
C MET A 77 -17.52 4.89 9.20
N THR A 78 -16.31 4.43 8.85
CA THR A 78 -15.14 4.57 9.70
C THR A 78 -14.43 5.87 9.36
N CYS A 79 -14.47 6.84 10.28
CA CYS A 79 -13.81 8.14 10.10
C CYS A 79 -12.31 8.07 10.35
N ILE A 80 -11.59 9.07 9.84
CA ILE A 80 -10.20 9.30 10.19
C ILE A 80 -10.14 9.94 11.57
N GLU A 81 -9.40 9.33 12.49
CA GLU A 81 -9.07 9.89 13.79
C GLU A 81 -7.80 10.71 13.67
N ASP A 82 -7.91 12.03 13.81
CA ASP A 82 -6.76 12.93 13.72
C ASP A 82 -6.24 13.27 15.13
N TYR A 83 -5.10 12.68 15.50
CA TYR A 83 -4.42 12.96 16.78
C TYR A 83 -3.43 14.13 16.69
N SER A 84 -3.36 14.83 15.55
CA SER A 84 -2.45 15.95 15.42
C SER A 84 -2.88 17.12 16.28
N ASP A 85 -1.88 17.79 16.84
CA ASP A 85 -2.02 19.01 17.62
C ASP A 85 -1.56 20.22 16.78
N SER A 86 -0.93 21.22 17.41
CA SER A 86 -0.32 22.35 16.71
C SER A 86 0.86 21.97 15.80
N THR A 87 1.35 20.72 15.84
CA THR A 87 2.47 20.26 14.99
C THR A 87 2.11 20.08 13.52
N TYR A 88 0.81 20.15 13.18
CA TYR A 88 0.35 20.19 11.79
C TYR A 88 0.75 18.93 10.98
N ARG A 89 0.73 17.75 11.63
CA ARG A 89 1.17 16.46 11.07
C ARG A 89 0.06 15.45 10.77
N GLY A 90 -1.20 15.82 11.00
CA GLY A 90 -2.38 15.01 10.67
C GLY A 90 -2.91 15.27 9.27
N MET A 91 -4.22 15.39 9.10
CA MET A 91 -4.87 15.57 7.80
C MET A 91 -4.96 17.03 7.33
N LYS A 92 -4.80 17.99 8.25
CA LYS A 92 -4.90 19.43 7.94
C LYS A 92 -4.02 19.90 6.75
N PRO A 93 -2.73 19.50 6.61
CA PRO A 93 -1.91 19.88 5.46
C PRO A 93 -2.49 19.45 4.12
N PHE A 94 -3.03 18.23 4.08
CA PHE A 94 -3.63 17.66 2.88
C PHE A 94 -4.90 18.41 2.49
N TYR A 95 -5.79 18.70 3.44
CA TYR A 95 -7.02 19.44 3.15
C TYR A 95 -6.74 20.86 2.66
N GLU A 96 -5.80 21.57 3.29
CA GLU A 96 -5.39 22.89 2.80
C GLU A 96 -4.71 22.83 1.43
N ALA A 97 -4.00 21.76 1.11
CA ALA A 97 -3.44 21.56 -0.23
C ALA A 97 -4.53 21.38 -1.29
N ILE A 98 -5.58 20.61 -0.98
CA ILE A 98 -6.76 20.45 -1.85
C ILE A 98 -7.50 21.77 -2.06
N ASP A 99 -7.59 22.61 -1.03
CA ASP A 99 -8.23 23.92 -1.16
C ASP A 99 -7.41 24.86 -2.05
N ARG A 100 -6.08 24.91 -1.83
CA ARG A 100 -5.16 25.68 -2.70
C ARG A 100 -5.23 25.24 -4.16
N LEU A 101 -5.40 23.94 -4.40
CA LEU A 101 -5.58 23.39 -5.74
C LEU A 101 -6.83 23.95 -6.43
N SER A 102 -7.91 24.15 -5.68
CA SER A 102 -9.16 24.72 -6.20
C SER A 102 -9.02 26.21 -6.52
N ASP A 103 -8.20 26.94 -5.76
CA ASP A 103 -8.05 28.40 -5.87
C ASP A 103 -6.99 28.84 -6.89
N SER A 104 -5.86 28.12 -6.95
CA SER A 104 -4.64 28.58 -7.62
C SER A 104 -3.99 27.56 -8.56
N GLY A 105 -4.60 26.37 -8.70
CA GLY A 105 -4.03 25.25 -9.45
C GLY A 105 -2.80 24.64 -8.77
N GLY A 106 -1.98 23.93 -9.54
CA GLY A 106 -0.78 23.26 -9.03
C GLY A 106 -1.00 21.77 -8.74
N HIS A 107 -0.20 21.18 -7.85
CA HIS A 107 -0.27 19.74 -7.54
C HIS A 107 -0.59 19.50 -6.08
N VAL A 108 -1.42 18.49 -5.83
CA VAL A 108 -1.51 17.85 -4.52
C VAL A 108 -0.95 16.44 -4.66
N ARG A 109 0.14 16.16 -3.93
CA ARG A 109 0.87 14.90 -4.06
C ARG A 109 0.68 14.01 -2.84
N ILE A 110 0.29 12.77 -3.09
CA ILE A 110 0.09 11.73 -2.08
C ILE A 110 1.13 10.63 -2.32
N ALA A 111 1.91 10.31 -1.29
CA ALA A 111 2.77 9.12 -1.30
C ALA A 111 2.11 8.01 -0.49
N VAL A 112 1.89 6.85 -1.10
CA VAL A 112 1.38 5.67 -0.40
C VAL A 112 2.51 4.65 -0.26
N PHE A 113 3.01 4.49 0.98
CA PHE A 113 3.98 3.47 1.33
C PHE A 113 3.26 2.30 1.95
N GLY A 114 3.49 1.10 1.41
CA GLY A 114 2.81 -0.06 1.95
C GLY A 114 3.34 -1.39 1.46
N ASP A 115 2.60 -2.44 1.75
CA ASP A 115 2.99 -3.80 1.43
C ASP A 115 2.19 -4.39 0.25
N SER A 116 1.63 -5.57 0.44
CA SER A 116 0.88 -6.36 -0.53
C SER A 116 -0.49 -5.79 -0.91
N PHE A 117 -1.16 -5.01 -0.05
CA PHE A 117 -2.48 -4.44 -0.39
C PHE A 117 -2.41 -3.34 -1.46
N ILE A 118 -1.28 -2.64 -1.54
CA ILE A 118 -1.03 -1.65 -2.60
C ILE A 118 -0.17 -2.21 -3.74
N GLU A 119 0.26 -3.47 -3.68
CA GLU A 119 1.09 -4.08 -4.73
C GLU A 119 0.41 -3.96 -6.10
N ALA A 120 1.19 -3.62 -7.14
CA ALA A 120 0.67 -3.49 -8.50
C ALA A 120 -0.52 -2.52 -8.64
N ASP A 121 -0.62 -1.54 -7.74
CA ASP A 121 -1.75 -0.62 -7.60
C ASP A 121 -3.10 -1.28 -7.24
N ILE A 122 -3.13 -2.44 -6.58
CA ILE A 122 -4.40 -3.11 -6.20
C ILE A 122 -5.39 -2.14 -5.51
N PHE A 123 -4.91 -1.43 -4.50
CA PHE A 123 -5.70 -0.43 -3.77
C PHE A 123 -5.53 0.99 -4.34
N THR A 124 -4.31 1.37 -4.71
CA THR A 124 -3.98 2.77 -5.07
C THR A 124 -4.48 3.20 -6.45
N ALA A 125 -4.77 2.26 -7.36
CA ALA A 125 -5.30 2.59 -8.68
C ALA A 125 -6.64 3.32 -8.57
N ASP A 126 -7.58 2.70 -7.87
CA ASP A 126 -8.95 3.18 -7.74
C ASP A 126 -9.02 4.43 -6.84
N LEU A 127 -8.20 4.50 -5.79
CA LEU A 127 -8.07 5.72 -4.98
C LEU A 127 -7.56 6.90 -5.81
N ARG A 128 -6.52 6.66 -6.62
CA ARG A 128 -5.96 7.68 -7.54
C ARG A 128 -7.02 8.15 -8.52
N GLU A 129 -7.74 7.22 -9.14
CA GLU A 129 -8.77 7.56 -10.13
C GLU A 129 -9.90 8.41 -9.52
N MET A 130 -10.44 8.03 -8.35
CA MET A 130 -11.51 8.78 -7.70
C MET A 130 -11.07 10.20 -7.32
N LEU A 131 -9.86 10.34 -6.78
CA LEU A 131 -9.30 11.65 -6.43
C LEU A 131 -9.01 12.50 -7.68
N GLN A 132 -8.42 11.92 -8.73
CA GLN A 132 -8.16 12.62 -10.00
C GLN A 132 -9.44 13.04 -10.70
N LYS A 133 -10.49 12.21 -10.68
CA LYS A 133 -11.81 12.58 -11.22
C LYS A 133 -12.43 13.76 -10.48
N ARG A 134 -12.24 13.85 -9.17
CA ARG A 134 -12.84 14.91 -8.35
C ARG A 134 -12.06 16.21 -8.36
N PHE A 135 -10.73 16.14 -8.30
CA PHE A 135 -9.86 17.29 -8.10
C PHE A 135 -8.95 17.59 -9.30
N GLY A 136 -9.17 16.91 -10.43
CA GLY A 136 -8.30 16.99 -11.60
C GLY A 136 -7.00 16.21 -11.40
N GLY A 137 -6.23 16.11 -12.48
CA GLY A 137 -5.01 15.32 -12.56
C GLY A 137 -5.16 14.11 -13.47
N CYS A 138 -4.03 13.57 -13.90
CA CYS A 138 -3.95 12.41 -14.77
C CYS A 138 -2.58 11.73 -14.62
N GLY A 139 -2.42 10.60 -15.27
CA GLY A 139 -1.21 9.80 -15.23
C GLY A 139 -1.12 8.93 -13.98
N VAL A 140 -0.17 7.99 -14.04
CA VAL A 140 -0.03 6.91 -13.06
C VAL A 140 0.85 7.28 -11.85
N GLY A 141 1.42 8.49 -11.83
CA GLY A 141 2.37 8.91 -10.81
C GLY A 141 3.73 8.23 -10.96
N PHE A 142 4.42 8.05 -9.85
CA PHE A 142 5.74 7.44 -9.80
C PHE A 142 5.72 5.94 -10.12
N VAL A 143 6.70 5.48 -10.90
CA VAL A 143 6.91 4.08 -11.27
C VAL A 143 8.40 3.76 -11.15
N THR A 144 8.74 2.62 -10.57
CA THR A 144 10.14 2.17 -10.52
C THR A 144 10.69 1.86 -11.92
N ILE A 145 12.01 1.92 -12.10
CA ILE A 145 12.64 1.67 -13.41
C ILE A 145 12.31 0.27 -13.92
N THR A 146 12.46 -0.73 -13.06
CA THR A 146 12.05 -2.12 -13.31
C THR A 146 11.04 -2.57 -12.26
N SER A 147 10.26 -3.59 -12.58
CA SER A 147 9.32 -4.20 -11.63
C SER A 147 9.10 -5.66 -11.96
N ALA A 148 9.25 -6.56 -10.99
CA ALA A 148 9.00 -8.00 -11.15
C ALA A 148 7.50 -8.33 -11.36
N ILE A 149 6.63 -7.37 -11.05
CA ILE A 149 5.16 -7.47 -11.12
C ILE A 149 4.59 -6.61 -12.25
N ASN A 150 5.42 -6.11 -13.17
CA ASN A 150 4.98 -5.24 -14.26
C ASN A 150 3.87 -5.87 -15.13
N GLY A 151 3.91 -7.19 -15.34
CA GLY A 151 2.87 -7.92 -16.08
C GLY A 151 1.54 -8.07 -15.33
N TYR A 152 1.56 -7.92 -14.00
CA TYR A 152 0.37 -7.98 -13.15
C TYR A 152 -0.27 -6.61 -12.92
N ARG A 153 0.51 -5.53 -12.99
CA ARG A 153 0.05 -4.14 -12.82
C ARG A 153 -0.82 -3.69 -14.00
N PRO A 154 -2.11 -3.36 -13.77
CA PRO A 154 -3.02 -3.04 -14.86
C PRO A 154 -3.03 -1.55 -15.21
N THR A 155 -2.39 -0.69 -14.42
CA THR A 155 -2.51 0.78 -14.52
C THR A 155 -1.61 1.43 -15.57
N VAL A 156 -0.50 0.78 -15.96
CA VAL A 156 0.43 1.27 -16.98
C VAL A 156 1.13 0.09 -17.65
N ARG A 157 1.36 0.18 -18.97
CA ARG A 157 2.21 -0.80 -19.66
C ARG A 157 3.66 -0.42 -19.44
N HIS A 158 4.45 -1.36 -18.96
CA HIS A 158 5.82 -1.10 -18.51
C HIS A 158 6.78 -2.12 -19.11
N THR A 159 7.67 -1.65 -19.99
CA THR A 159 8.71 -2.45 -20.64
C THR A 159 10.08 -1.83 -20.37
N PHE A 160 11.08 -2.66 -20.13
CA PHE A 160 12.43 -2.22 -19.77
C PHE A 160 13.42 -3.35 -20.05
N ASP A 161 14.67 -2.98 -20.27
CA ASP A 161 15.78 -3.93 -20.37
C ASP A 161 17.10 -3.24 -19.99
N GLY A 162 18.14 -4.02 -19.71
CA GLY A 162 19.48 -3.53 -19.45
C GLY A 162 19.69 -2.91 -18.07
N TRP A 163 18.97 -3.35 -17.03
CA TRP A 163 19.10 -2.82 -15.67
C TRP A 163 19.57 -3.86 -14.66
N SER A 164 20.45 -3.45 -13.74
CA SER A 164 20.66 -4.15 -12.47
C SER A 164 19.75 -3.52 -11.42
N SER A 165 18.76 -4.28 -10.94
CA SER A 165 17.79 -3.83 -9.94
C SER A 165 18.24 -4.23 -8.54
N HIS A 166 18.10 -3.31 -7.59
CA HIS A 166 18.40 -3.55 -6.18
C HIS A 166 17.28 -3.00 -5.31
N ALA A 167 16.65 -3.86 -4.51
CA ALA A 167 15.57 -3.53 -3.60
C ALA A 167 16.00 -3.76 -2.15
N VAL A 168 15.46 -2.98 -1.20
CA VAL A 168 15.75 -3.14 0.23
C VAL A 168 15.35 -4.51 0.79
N THR A 169 14.51 -5.25 0.07
CA THR A 169 14.10 -6.62 0.38
C THR A 169 15.10 -7.68 -0.10
N ASP A 170 16.13 -7.32 -0.87
CA ASP A 170 17.14 -8.25 -1.37
C ASP A 170 18.06 -8.69 -0.24
N ARG A 171 18.21 -10.02 -0.06
CA ARG A 171 18.96 -10.61 1.06
C ARG A 171 20.48 -10.43 0.96
N SER A 172 20.99 -10.15 -0.22
CA SER A 172 22.41 -9.92 -0.48
C SER A 172 22.55 -8.87 -1.57
N SER A 173 23.62 -8.06 -1.54
CA SER A 173 23.97 -7.03 -2.55
C SER A 173 23.23 -5.68 -2.51
N PHE A 174 22.34 -5.43 -1.55
CA PHE A 174 21.71 -4.11 -1.38
C PHE A 174 22.59 -3.15 -0.56
N ASP A 175 22.97 -2.03 -1.17
CA ASP A 175 23.67 -0.94 -0.48
C ASP A 175 22.67 0.11 0.01
N ARG A 176 22.42 0.13 1.33
CA ARG A 176 21.48 1.08 1.96
C ARG A 176 21.83 2.54 1.70
N LYS A 177 23.10 2.88 1.45
CA LYS A 177 23.50 4.26 1.17
C LYS A 177 23.00 4.76 -0.19
N LYS A 178 22.63 3.84 -1.08
CA LYS A 178 22.12 4.12 -2.43
C LYS A 178 20.60 4.06 -2.51
N GLN A 179 19.91 3.74 -1.43
CA GLN A 179 18.46 3.56 -1.42
C GLN A 179 17.71 4.85 -1.78
N GLY A 180 16.83 4.80 -2.78
CA GLY A 180 15.88 5.86 -3.11
C GLY A 180 14.57 5.77 -2.32
N VAL A 181 13.66 6.72 -2.55
CA VAL A 181 12.37 6.83 -1.84
C VAL A 181 11.51 5.56 -1.96
N SER A 182 11.53 4.90 -3.13
CA SER A 182 10.79 3.67 -3.39
C SER A 182 11.39 2.42 -2.72
N GLY A 183 12.49 2.55 -1.98
CA GLY A 183 13.24 1.42 -1.44
C GLY A 183 14.12 0.70 -2.47
N HIS A 184 14.34 1.31 -3.63
CA HIS A 184 15.13 0.75 -4.73
C HIS A 184 16.24 1.69 -5.19
N TYR A 185 17.21 1.12 -5.91
CA TYR A 185 18.06 1.83 -6.86
C TYR A 185 18.39 0.93 -8.05
N PHE A 186 18.66 1.56 -9.20
CA PHE A 186 18.86 0.85 -10.47
C PHE A 186 20.16 1.30 -11.11
N VAL A 187 20.97 0.34 -11.56
CA VAL A 187 22.23 0.61 -12.27
C VAL A 187 22.04 0.23 -13.74
N PRO A 188 22.23 1.16 -14.69
CA PRO A 188 22.08 0.86 -16.11
C PRO A 188 23.26 0.02 -16.61
N ARG A 189 22.97 -0.89 -17.54
CA ARG A 189 23.93 -1.60 -18.38
C ARG A 189 23.86 -1.06 -19.81
N LYS A 190 24.75 -1.51 -20.69
CA LYS A 190 24.74 -1.12 -22.10
C LYS A 190 23.37 -1.40 -22.72
N GLY A 191 22.77 -0.37 -23.34
CA GLY A 191 21.45 -0.47 -23.96
C GLY A 191 20.26 -0.35 -23.01
N ALA A 192 20.49 0.08 -21.76
CA ALA A 192 19.42 0.25 -20.78
C ALA A 192 18.33 1.18 -21.28
N TYR A 193 17.07 0.75 -21.19
CA TYR A 193 15.92 1.58 -21.47
C TYR A 193 14.75 1.24 -20.55
N VAL A 194 13.82 2.17 -20.44
CA VAL A 194 12.52 1.96 -19.80
C VAL A 194 11.47 2.74 -20.57
N GLU A 195 10.35 2.09 -20.85
CA GLU A 195 9.20 2.65 -21.56
C GLU A 195 7.94 2.44 -20.73
N LEU A 196 7.22 3.55 -20.53
CA LEU A 196 5.90 3.58 -19.93
C LEU A 196 4.89 3.99 -21.00
N ARG A 197 3.78 3.26 -21.07
CA ARG A 197 2.67 3.57 -21.97
C ARG A 197 1.36 3.55 -21.19
N GLY A 198 0.60 4.63 -21.34
CA GLY A 198 -0.72 4.77 -20.76
C GLY A 198 -1.71 3.72 -21.27
N GLN A 199 -2.76 3.50 -20.50
CA GLN A 199 -3.83 2.56 -20.83
C GLN A 199 -5.15 3.02 -20.20
N SER A 200 -6.27 2.58 -20.77
CA SER A 200 -7.63 2.96 -20.35
C SER A 200 -8.54 1.77 -20.04
N LYS A 201 -7.98 0.56 -19.93
CA LYS A 201 -8.76 -0.68 -19.74
C LYS A 201 -9.19 -0.92 -18.30
N TYR A 202 -8.32 -0.61 -17.34
CA TYR A 202 -8.58 -0.86 -15.92
C TYR A 202 -9.19 0.35 -15.21
N ALA A 203 -8.55 1.52 -15.32
CA ALA A 203 -8.97 2.78 -14.72
C ALA A 203 -8.82 3.91 -15.76
N SER A 204 -9.59 5.00 -15.61
CA SER A 204 -9.53 6.17 -16.48
C SER A 204 -8.44 7.17 -16.07
N LEU A 205 -8.17 8.17 -16.93
CA LEU A 205 -7.17 9.23 -16.72
C LEU A 205 -5.71 8.74 -16.70
N LEU A 206 -5.46 7.48 -17.09
CA LEU A 206 -4.14 6.86 -17.16
C LEU A 206 -3.64 6.62 -18.59
N ASP A 207 -4.44 6.97 -19.60
CA ASP A 207 -4.11 6.80 -21.02
C ASP A 207 -3.09 7.83 -21.51
N THR A 208 -3.11 9.03 -20.93
CA THR A 208 -2.18 10.12 -21.22
C THR A 208 -1.80 10.88 -19.95
N CYS A 209 -0.66 11.58 -19.98
CA CYS A 209 -0.24 12.50 -18.93
C CYS A 209 0.32 13.80 -19.54
N GLY A 210 0.43 14.84 -18.71
CA GLY A 210 0.92 16.16 -19.12
C GLY A 210 2.45 16.33 -19.05
N GLN A 211 3.09 15.59 -18.13
CA GLN A 211 4.52 15.59 -17.91
C GLN A 211 5.03 14.17 -17.64
N ALA A 212 6.19 13.84 -18.18
CA ALA A 212 6.90 12.61 -17.85
C ALA A 212 8.34 12.91 -17.43
N SER A 213 8.78 12.26 -16.36
CA SER A 213 10.05 12.57 -15.69
C SER A 213 10.85 11.31 -15.41
N ILE A 214 12.18 11.41 -15.37
CA ILE A 214 13.10 10.37 -14.88
C ILE A 214 14.00 10.93 -13.79
N PHE A 215 14.20 10.15 -12.72
CA PHE A 215 14.97 10.54 -11.53
C PHE A 215 16.25 9.73 -11.40
N PHE A 216 17.38 10.42 -11.26
CA PHE A 216 18.70 9.78 -11.16
C PHE A 216 19.69 10.62 -10.35
N TYR A 217 20.78 10.00 -9.94
CA TYR A 217 21.94 10.61 -9.31
C TYR A 217 23.16 10.30 -10.16
N ASN A 218 24.04 11.28 -10.37
CA ASN A 218 25.21 11.11 -11.23
C ASN A 218 26.50 11.73 -10.65
N LYS A 219 27.57 10.93 -10.64
CA LYS A 219 28.94 11.38 -10.32
C LYS A 219 29.72 11.86 -11.55
N ASP A 220 29.39 11.31 -12.72
CA ASP A 220 29.92 11.71 -14.01
C ASP A 220 28.76 12.16 -14.92
N THR A 221 29.07 12.54 -16.16
CA THR A 221 28.11 12.95 -17.18
C THR A 221 27.16 11.81 -17.52
N VAL A 222 25.87 12.13 -17.57
CA VAL A 222 24.81 11.22 -18.02
C VAL A 222 24.24 11.73 -19.34
N ALA A 223 24.19 10.89 -20.36
CA ALA A 223 23.50 11.17 -21.62
C ALA A 223 22.25 10.28 -21.72
N LEU A 224 21.10 10.91 -21.95
CA LEU A 224 19.80 10.25 -22.10
C LEU A 224 19.16 10.64 -23.42
N SER A 225 18.44 9.70 -24.01
CA SER A 225 17.56 9.95 -25.13
C SER A 225 16.12 9.63 -24.72
N VAL A 226 15.18 10.51 -25.04
CA VAL A 226 13.76 10.34 -24.75
C VAL A 226 12.93 10.38 -26.02
N ARG A 227 11.97 9.46 -26.13
CA ARG A 227 10.99 9.41 -27.22
C ARG A 227 9.59 9.46 -26.65
N VAL A 228 8.86 10.52 -26.97
CA VAL A 228 7.43 10.69 -26.62
C VAL A 228 6.57 10.23 -27.80
N ASN A 229 5.52 9.45 -27.53
CA ASN A 229 4.55 8.95 -28.51
C ASN A 229 5.17 8.31 -29.77
N ARG A 230 6.31 7.63 -29.60
CA ARG A 230 7.09 7.03 -30.69
C ARG A 230 7.55 8.02 -31.78
N GLY A 231 7.59 9.32 -31.45
CA GLY A 231 8.06 10.38 -32.33
C GLY A 231 9.60 10.47 -32.42
N GLN A 232 10.09 11.68 -32.66
CA GLN A 232 11.53 11.95 -32.70
C GLN A 232 12.18 11.81 -31.33
N SER A 233 13.45 11.40 -31.34
CA SER A 233 14.26 11.30 -30.13
C SER A 233 14.80 12.68 -29.75
N LYS A 234 14.71 13.03 -28.46
CA LYS A 234 15.35 14.22 -27.90
C LYS A 234 16.47 13.79 -26.96
N GLU A 235 17.64 14.39 -27.12
CA GLU A 235 18.83 14.07 -26.34
C GLU A 235 19.01 15.07 -25.18
N TYR A 236 19.54 14.56 -24.06
CA TYR A 236 19.86 15.32 -22.86
C TYR A 236 21.24 14.93 -22.36
N VAL A 237 22.14 15.90 -22.23
CA VAL A 237 23.46 15.72 -21.60
C VAL A 237 23.44 16.41 -20.26
N CYS A 238 23.59 15.63 -19.19
CA CYS A 238 23.50 16.06 -17.81
C CYS A 238 24.89 16.04 -17.17
N VAL A 239 25.39 17.22 -16.79
CA VAL A 239 26.67 17.37 -16.10
C VAL A 239 26.66 16.71 -14.71
N PRO A 240 27.82 16.33 -14.16
CA PRO A 240 27.95 15.82 -12.79
C PRO A 240 27.26 16.72 -11.76
N SER A 241 26.49 16.14 -10.85
CA SER A 241 25.79 16.90 -9.81
C SER A 241 26.05 16.41 -8.39
N ARG A 242 26.26 15.09 -8.22
CA ARG A 242 26.28 14.44 -6.90
C ARG A 242 25.04 14.75 -6.04
N GLU A 243 23.92 15.01 -6.70
CA GLU A 243 22.59 15.15 -6.12
C GLU A 243 21.56 14.43 -6.99
N LEU A 244 20.34 14.32 -6.49
CA LEU A 244 19.17 13.86 -7.23
C LEU A 244 18.84 14.88 -8.31
N ARG A 245 18.76 14.39 -9.54
CA ARG A 245 18.41 15.11 -10.75
C ARG A 245 17.11 14.55 -11.30
N GLN A 246 16.38 15.45 -11.94
CA GLN A 246 15.19 15.16 -12.71
C GLN A 246 15.39 15.70 -14.12
N VAL A 247 15.01 14.91 -15.12
CA VAL A 247 14.80 15.37 -16.49
C VAL A 247 13.36 15.10 -16.85
N SER A 248 12.70 16.09 -17.46
CA SER A 248 11.28 16.05 -17.78
C SER A 248 10.99 16.43 -19.22
N VAL A 249 9.93 15.87 -19.75
CA VAL A 249 9.29 16.26 -21.01
C VAL A 249 7.82 16.55 -20.75
N GLU A 250 7.26 17.49 -21.50
CA GLU A 250 5.85 17.88 -21.41
C GLU A 250 5.15 17.68 -22.75
N GLY A 251 3.84 17.48 -22.70
CA GLY A 251 2.98 17.34 -23.87
C GLY A 251 1.76 16.48 -23.54
N ASN A 252 1.04 16.06 -24.57
CA ASN A 252 0.03 15.00 -24.43
C ASN A 252 0.73 13.64 -24.56
N ILE A 253 1.20 13.06 -23.45
CA ILE A 253 2.11 11.92 -23.44
C ILE A 253 1.31 10.63 -23.22
N GLY A 254 1.09 9.84 -24.27
CA GLY A 254 0.51 8.49 -24.18
C GLY A 254 1.57 7.38 -24.07
N SER A 255 2.81 7.64 -24.50
CA SER A 255 3.96 6.77 -24.22
C SER A 255 5.24 7.57 -24.11
N VAL A 256 6.13 7.17 -23.21
CA VAL A 256 7.46 7.76 -23.04
C VAL A 256 8.49 6.65 -22.87
N ARG A 257 9.54 6.70 -23.70
CA ARG A 257 10.71 5.82 -23.57
C ARG A 257 11.93 6.65 -23.25
N TRP A 258 12.59 6.32 -22.15
CA TRP A 258 13.91 6.82 -21.79
C TRP A 258 14.95 5.75 -22.10
N SER A 259 16.00 6.11 -22.81
CA SER A 259 17.16 5.25 -23.07
C SER A 259 18.40 5.92 -22.49
N VAL A 260 19.30 5.10 -21.94
CA VAL A 260 20.53 5.55 -21.32
C VAL A 260 21.67 5.38 -22.32
N ASP A 261 22.16 6.49 -22.85
CA ASP A 261 23.22 6.50 -23.87
C ASP A 261 24.61 6.48 -23.21
N ARG A 262 24.75 7.18 -22.08
CA ARG A 262 25.94 7.17 -21.23
C ARG A 262 25.57 7.39 -19.76
N ALA A 263 26.13 6.61 -18.84
CA ALA A 263 25.80 6.71 -17.42
C ALA A 263 26.88 6.14 -16.49
N ASP A 264 28.13 6.53 -16.73
CA ASP A 264 29.27 6.10 -15.92
C ASP A 264 29.03 6.52 -14.46
N SER A 265 28.92 5.55 -13.55
CA SER A 265 28.66 5.79 -12.11
C SER A 265 27.35 6.54 -11.78
N ALA A 266 26.28 6.35 -12.56
CA ALA A 266 24.95 6.85 -12.24
C ALA A 266 24.05 5.82 -11.52
N LEU A 267 23.11 6.30 -10.73
CA LEU A 267 22.05 5.53 -10.10
C LEU A 267 20.70 6.11 -10.52
N PHE A 268 19.76 5.27 -10.92
CA PHE A 268 18.40 5.67 -11.27
C PHE A 268 17.44 5.23 -10.16
N TYR A 269 16.33 5.95 -9.99
CA TYR A 269 15.39 5.70 -8.90
C TYR A 269 13.95 5.43 -9.38
N GLY A 270 13.58 5.97 -10.53
CA GLY A 270 12.26 5.74 -11.12
C GLY A 270 11.90 6.80 -12.15
N LEU A 271 10.64 6.75 -12.55
CA LEU A 271 9.99 7.66 -13.48
C LEU A 271 8.72 8.21 -12.85
N ALA A 272 8.17 9.28 -13.42
CA ALA A 272 6.81 9.70 -13.14
C ALA A 272 6.07 10.04 -14.42
N MET A 273 4.76 9.76 -14.46
CA MET A 273 3.83 10.24 -15.48
C MET A 273 2.70 10.98 -14.75
N ASP A 274 2.73 12.30 -14.81
CA ASP A 274 1.87 13.19 -14.02
C ASP A 274 1.06 14.14 -14.92
N GLY A 275 -0.06 14.65 -14.41
CA GLY A 275 -0.72 15.84 -14.95
C GLY A 275 0.11 17.10 -14.74
N LYS A 276 -0.19 18.17 -15.49
CA LYS A 276 0.43 19.49 -15.26
C LYS A 276 -0.02 20.13 -13.95
N GLU A 277 -1.20 19.74 -13.49
CA GLU A 277 -1.83 20.13 -12.24
C GLU A 277 -2.75 19.00 -11.77
N GLY A 278 -3.32 19.13 -10.56
CA GLY A 278 -4.25 18.18 -9.96
C GLY A 278 -3.58 17.16 -9.04
N ILE A 279 -4.26 16.04 -8.84
CA ILE A 279 -3.83 14.96 -7.96
C ILE A 279 -2.73 14.12 -8.61
N VAL A 280 -1.67 13.91 -7.83
CA VAL A 280 -0.64 12.90 -8.09
C VAL A 280 -0.64 11.93 -6.92
N LEU A 281 -0.80 10.64 -7.20
CA LEU A 281 -0.72 9.58 -6.19
C LEU A 281 0.34 8.56 -6.57
N ASP A 282 1.43 8.56 -5.80
CA ASP A 282 2.56 7.65 -5.97
C ASP A 282 2.37 6.40 -5.11
N ASN A 283 2.63 5.25 -5.71
CA ASN A 283 2.58 3.96 -5.03
C ASN A 283 4.00 3.42 -4.81
N PHE A 284 4.38 3.31 -3.53
CA PHE A 284 5.66 2.76 -3.08
C PHE A 284 5.45 1.41 -2.37
N SER A 285 4.95 0.43 -3.13
CA SER A 285 4.73 -0.94 -2.64
C SER A 285 6.06 -1.72 -2.48
N LEU A 286 6.27 -2.31 -1.30
CA LEU A 286 7.34 -3.27 -1.05
C LEU A 286 6.74 -4.53 -0.43
N ARG A 287 6.59 -5.59 -1.24
CA ARG A 287 6.07 -6.88 -0.77
C ARG A 287 6.88 -7.39 0.43
N GLY A 288 6.17 -7.82 1.48
CA GLY A 288 6.80 -8.36 2.69
C GLY A 288 7.34 -7.30 3.64
N SER A 289 7.18 -6.01 3.33
CA SER A 289 7.65 -4.92 4.18
C SER A 289 6.77 -4.75 5.42
N SER A 290 7.39 -4.36 6.52
CA SER A 290 6.73 -3.91 7.75
C SER A 290 6.79 -2.38 7.92
N GLY A 291 7.28 -1.64 6.92
CA GLY A 291 7.50 -0.19 7.00
C GLY A 291 8.73 0.22 7.82
N LEU A 292 9.38 -0.74 8.49
CA LEU A 292 10.57 -0.50 9.31
C LEU A 292 11.82 -0.16 8.48
N SER A 293 11.82 -0.47 7.18
CA SER A 293 12.92 -0.15 6.27
C SER A 293 12.97 1.34 5.90
N LEU A 294 11.87 2.10 6.10
CA LEU A 294 11.78 3.51 5.73
C LEU A 294 12.78 4.39 6.49
N ARG A 295 13.01 4.10 7.78
CA ARG A 295 14.06 4.78 8.58
C ARG A 295 15.49 4.53 8.08
N GLY A 296 15.67 3.53 7.21
CA GLY A 296 16.96 3.19 6.60
C GLY A 296 17.28 4.03 5.37
N ILE A 297 16.30 4.74 4.80
CA ILE A 297 16.53 5.63 3.67
C ILE A 297 17.30 6.85 4.16
N SER A 298 18.38 7.23 3.47
CA SER A 298 19.17 8.41 3.82
C SER A 298 18.30 9.67 3.89
N ALA A 299 18.38 10.43 4.99
CA ALA A 299 17.68 11.71 5.13
C ALA A 299 18.05 12.68 4.00
N ASN A 300 19.34 12.73 3.61
CA ASN A 300 19.79 13.54 2.50
C ASN A 300 19.09 13.17 1.18
N MET A 301 18.90 11.87 0.92
CA MET A 301 18.18 11.41 -0.26
C MET A 301 16.70 11.79 -0.21
N LEU A 302 16.03 11.61 0.93
CA LEU A 302 14.63 11.98 1.08
C LEU A 302 14.41 13.49 1.01
N HIS A 303 15.29 14.32 1.56
CA HIS A 303 15.24 15.77 1.40
C HIS A 303 15.41 16.19 -0.07
N GLN A 304 16.30 15.52 -0.81
CA GLN A 304 16.47 15.75 -2.23
C GLN A 304 15.22 15.38 -3.03
N PHE A 305 14.59 14.24 -2.71
CA PHE A 305 13.28 13.89 -3.26
C PHE A 305 12.22 14.93 -2.89
N ASN A 306 12.18 15.39 -1.64
CA ASN A 306 11.23 16.39 -1.19
C ASN A 306 11.34 17.71 -1.98
N ARG A 307 12.57 18.13 -2.36
CA ARG A 307 12.77 19.32 -3.21
C ARG A 307 12.20 19.16 -4.62
N GLN A 308 12.32 17.97 -5.20
CA GLN A 308 11.88 17.68 -6.58
C GLN A 308 10.41 17.24 -6.65
N ARG A 309 9.92 16.59 -5.60
CA ARG A 309 8.62 15.94 -5.53
C ARG A 309 8.09 16.00 -4.08
N PRO A 310 7.66 17.19 -3.63
CA PRO A 310 7.12 17.35 -2.27
C PRO A 310 5.78 16.64 -2.15
N TYR A 311 5.54 16.00 -1.01
CA TYR A 311 4.26 15.36 -0.68
C TYR A 311 3.46 16.22 0.30
N ASP A 312 2.14 16.27 0.09
CA ASP A 312 1.18 16.92 0.99
C ASP A 312 0.55 15.90 1.95
N LEU A 313 0.49 14.64 1.53
CA LEU A 313 0.05 13.52 2.35
C LEU A 313 0.96 12.30 2.15
N ILE A 314 1.36 11.68 3.25
CA ILE A 314 2.03 10.39 3.29
C ILE A 314 1.10 9.38 3.95
N ILE A 315 0.70 8.35 3.23
CA ILE A 315 -0.12 7.24 3.72
C ILE A 315 0.80 6.05 4.01
N LEU A 316 0.70 5.50 5.22
CA LEU A 316 1.42 4.30 5.65
C LEU A 316 0.44 3.14 5.79
N GLU A 317 0.57 2.12 4.95
CA GLU A 317 -0.28 0.92 4.93
C GLU A 317 0.60 -0.30 5.20
N TYR A 318 0.68 -0.73 6.45
CA TYR A 318 1.51 -1.87 6.85
C TYR A 318 0.80 -2.71 7.92
N GLY A 319 1.29 -3.93 8.11
CA GLY A 319 0.95 -4.75 9.27
C GLY A 319 0.60 -6.19 8.92
N LEU A 320 0.25 -6.48 7.67
CA LEU A 320 -0.05 -7.84 7.22
C LEU A 320 1.13 -8.80 7.44
N ASN A 321 2.35 -8.29 7.24
CA ASN A 321 3.59 -9.05 7.44
C ASN A 321 4.08 -9.07 8.90
N VAL A 322 3.39 -8.37 9.80
CA VAL A 322 3.73 -8.27 11.23
C VAL A 322 2.79 -9.11 12.08
N VAL A 323 1.51 -9.17 11.70
CA VAL A 323 0.49 -9.88 12.45
C VAL A 323 0.75 -11.39 12.47
N THR A 324 0.60 -12.00 13.66
CA THR A 324 0.72 -13.45 13.85
C THR A 324 -0.43 -14.00 14.69
N LYS A 325 -0.74 -15.29 14.55
CA LYS A 325 -1.87 -15.95 15.26
C LYS A 325 -1.81 -15.78 16.78
N HIS A 326 -0.60 -15.80 17.34
CA HIS A 326 -0.36 -15.68 18.78
C HIS A 326 0.28 -14.33 19.17
N GLY A 327 0.24 -13.35 18.27
CA GLY A 327 0.86 -12.04 18.48
C GLY A 327 0.16 -11.25 19.58
N ARG A 328 0.83 -11.08 20.72
CA ARG A 328 0.36 -10.29 21.87
C ARG A 328 1.22 -9.07 22.15
N ASN A 329 2.52 -9.17 21.88
CA ASN A 329 3.48 -8.07 22.06
C ASN A 329 3.99 -7.62 20.69
N TYR A 330 3.80 -6.33 20.40
CA TYR A 330 4.29 -5.67 19.19
C TYR A 330 5.17 -4.45 19.53
N ASP A 331 5.80 -4.41 20.71
CA ASP A 331 6.61 -3.28 21.18
C ASP A 331 7.78 -2.99 20.25
N GLY A 332 8.45 -4.03 19.76
CA GLY A 332 9.55 -3.89 18.78
C GLY A 332 9.07 -3.28 17.46
N TYR A 333 7.87 -3.66 17.01
CA TYR A 333 7.24 -3.06 15.84
C TYR A 333 6.86 -1.60 16.10
N ARG A 334 6.21 -1.31 17.23
CA ARG A 334 5.85 0.06 17.64
C ARG A 334 7.07 0.97 17.68
N LYS A 335 8.12 0.60 18.42
CA LYS A 335 9.37 1.37 18.49
C LYS A 335 9.98 1.59 17.11
N GLY A 336 9.95 0.55 16.27
CA GLY A 336 10.48 0.61 14.93
C GLY A 336 9.71 1.55 14.00
N LEU A 337 8.38 1.52 14.04
CA LEU A 337 7.52 2.32 13.18
C LEU A 337 7.46 3.77 13.65
N LEU A 338 7.47 4.03 14.96
CA LEU A 338 7.66 5.37 15.53
C LEU A 338 8.92 6.03 14.94
N ALA A 339 10.05 5.30 14.93
CA ALA A 339 11.28 5.80 14.32
C ALA A 339 11.15 6.06 12.81
N SER A 340 10.40 5.24 12.07
CA SER A 340 10.09 5.50 10.66
C SER A 340 9.22 6.75 10.48
N VAL A 341 8.20 6.94 11.31
CA VAL A 341 7.30 8.11 11.25
C VAL A 341 8.07 9.40 11.55
N GLU A 342 8.88 9.42 12.61
CA GLU A 342 9.71 10.59 12.94
C GLU A 342 10.71 10.91 11.84
N HIS A 343 11.33 9.88 11.25
CA HIS A 343 12.23 10.06 10.12
C HIS A 343 11.51 10.71 8.91
N LEU A 344 10.29 10.27 8.60
CA LEU A 344 9.49 10.85 7.51
C LEU A 344 9.06 12.29 7.81
N LYS A 345 8.65 12.61 9.04
CA LYS A 345 8.32 13.99 9.44
C LYS A 345 9.49 14.95 9.28
N ASN A 346 10.70 14.48 9.60
CA ASN A 346 11.92 15.26 9.42
C ASN A 346 12.21 15.47 7.93
N CYS A 347 12.04 14.45 7.11
CA CYS A 347 12.38 14.51 5.69
C CYS A 347 11.35 15.27 4.83
N PHE A 348 10.08 15.20 5.21
CA PHE A 348 8.93 15.83 4.56
C PHE A 348 8.18 16.72 5.58
N PRO A 349 8.77 17.88 5.96
CA PRO A 349 8.24 18.72 7.02
C PRO A 349 6.85 19.32 6.73
N GLN A 350 6.47 19.42 5.46
CA GLN A 350 5.17 19.95 5.05
C GLN A 350 4.04 18.90 4.99
N ALA A 351 4.38 17.61 4.96
CA ALA A 351 3.41 16.56 4.72
C ALA A 351 2.59 16.22 5.98
N GLY A 352 1.29 16.01 5.78
CA GLY A 352 0.47 15.24 6.70
C GLY A 352 0.81 13.76 6.62
N ILE A 353 0.61 13.01 7.72
CA ILE A 353 0.81 11.56 7.73
C ILE A 353 -0.47 10.87 8.19
N LEU A 354 -0.90 9.86 7.43
CA LEU A 354 -2.04 9.01 7.74
C LEU A 354 -1.56 7.56 7.88
N LEU A 355 -1.74 6.97 9.06
CA LEU A 355 -1.49 5.56 9.31
C LEU A 355 -2.79 4.75 9.12
N LEU A 356 -2.77 3.81 8.19
CA LEU A 356 -3.81 2.82 8.01
C LEU A 356 -3.53 1.66 8.94
N SER A 357 -4.53 1.23 9.71
CA SER A 357 -4.40 -0.02 10.46
C SER A 357 -4.21 -1.20 9.52
N VAL A 358 -3.67 -2.31 10.04
CA VAL A 358 -3.77 -3.60 9.37
C VAL A 358 -5.25 -3.90 9.09
N GLY A 359 -5.54 -4.43 7.90
CA GLY A 359 -6.86 -4.95 7.57
C GLY A 359 -7.15 -6.27 8.29
N ASP A 360 -8.36 -6.80 8.09
CA ASP A 360 -8.67 -8.16 8.58
C ASP A 360 -7.82 -9.20 7.85
N ARG A 361 -7.37 -10.19 8.61
CA ARG A 361 -6.64 -11.35 8.12
C ARG A 361 -7.19 -12.54 8.87
N ASN A 362 -7.69 -13.53 8.16
CA ASN A 362 -8.23 -14.72 8.80
C ASN A 362 -7.24 -15.88 8.77
N TYR A 363 -7.43 -16.81 9.69
CA TYR A 363 -6.76 -18.10 9.68
C TYR A 363 -7.82 -19.20 9.72
N LYS A 364 -7.45 -20.40 9.24
CA LYS A 364 -8.26 -21.60 9.42
C LYS A 364 -7.95 -22.22 10.77
N THR A 365 -8.98 -22.46 11.58
CA THR A 365 -8.87 -23.22 12.83
C THR A 365 -8.56 -24.69 12.57
N GLU A 366 -8.29 -25.45 13.62
CA GLU A 366 -8.08 -26.90 13.51
C GLU A 366 -9.33 -27.64 13.03
N THR A 367 -10.52 -27.09 13.31
CA THR A 367 -11.84 -27.56 12.84
C THR A 367 -12.14 -27.15 11.40
N GLY A 368 -11.36 -26.24 10.81
CA GLY A 368 -11.54 -25.74 9.44
C GLY A 368 -12.34 -24.43 9.33
N ASP A 369 -12.83 -23.90 10.45
CA ASP A 369 -13.52 -22.60 10.49
C ASP A 369 -12.56 -21.47 10.13
N VAL A 370 -13.06 -20.45 9.44
CA VAL A 370 -12.29 -19.25 9.11
C VAL A 370 -12.62 -18.17 10.13
N ARG A 371 -11.62 -17.67 10.86
CA ARG A 371 -11.78 -16.63 11.90
C ARG A 371 -10.71 -15.55 11.79
N THR A 372 -11.01 -14.32 12.22
CA THR A 372 -10.01 -13.26 12.33
C THR A 372 -8.86 -13.73 13.20
N MET A 373 -7.65 -13.48 12.72
CA MET A 373 -6.44 -13.82 13.46
C MET A 373 -6.38 -12.97 14.74
N PRO A 374 -6.27 -13.57 15.93
CA PRO A 374 -6.35 -12.82 17.20
C PRO A 374 -5.34 -11.67 17.29
N GLY A 375 -4.15 -11.84 16.69
CA GLY A 375 -3.13 -10.81 16.66
C GLY A 375 -3.52 -9.53 15.89
N VAL A 376 -4.56 -9.55 15.05
CA VAL A 376 -5.03 -8.38 14.27
C VAL A 376 -5.50 -7.27 15.21
N LYS A 377 -6.42 -7.59 16.13
CA LYS A 377 -6.97 -6.60 17.10
C LYS A 377 -5.87 -6.01 17.97
N ASN A 378 -4.95 -6.85 18.44
CA ASN A 378 -3.79 -6.39 19.18
C ASN A 378 -2.92 -5.44 18.34
N LEU A 379 -2.59 -5.79 17.09
CA LEU A 379 -1.77 -4.93 16.25
C LEU A 379 -2.44 -3.57 15.97
N ILE A 380 -3.76 -3.55 15.76
CA ILE A 380 -4.54 -2.32 15.57
C ILE A 380 -4.38 -1.38 16.76
N ARG A 381 -4.51 -1.89 18.00
CA ARG A 381 -4.29 -1.10 19.22
C ARG A 381 -2.88 -0.48 19.25
N TYR A 382 -1.86 -1.23 18.84
CA TYR A 382 -0.49 -0.70 18.74
C TYR A 382 -0.37 0.37 17.64
N GLN A 383 -1.01 0.18 16.48
CA GLN A 383 -0.98 1.16 15.39
C GLN A 383 -1.70 2.46 15.75
N GLN A 384 -2.85 2.38 16.42
CA GLN A 384 -3.55 3.55 16.93
C GLN A 384 -2.71 4.29 17.98
N ASN A 385 -2.05 3.56 18.90
CA ASN A 385 -1.11 4.15 19.85
C ASN A 385 0.09 4.83 19.15
N ILE A 386 0.63 4.22 18.09
CA ILE A 386 1.71 4.84 17.28
C ILE A 386 1.23 6.14 16.67
N ALA A 387 0.02 6.17 16.12
CA ALA A 387 -0.55 7.37 15.52
C ALA A 387 -0.75 8.48 16.56
N ALA A 388 -1.29 8.15 17.74
CA ALA A 388 -1.49 9.09 18.82
C ALA A 388 -0.18 9.64 19.39
N GLU A 389 0.80 8.78 19.69
CA GLU A 389 2.12 9.19 20.20
C GLU A 389 2.89 10.02 19.18
N SER A 390 2.74 9.70 17.89
CA SER A 390 3.31 10.48 16.80
C SER A 390 2.45 11.69 16.44
N ARG A 391 1.26 11.91 17.02
CA ARG A 391 0.39 13.05 16.66
C ARG A 391 0.11 13.11 15.14
N ILE A 392 -0.15 11.96 14.53
CA ILE A 392 -0.52 11.82 13.12
C ILE A 392 -1.96 11.31 13.01
N ALA A 393 -2.52 11.29 11.80
CA ALA A 393 -3.86 10.76 11.57
C ALA A 393 -3.85 9.23 11.51
N PHE A 394 -4.99 8.62 11.87
CA PHE A 394 -5.21 7.18 11.89
C PHE A 394 -6.52 6.83 11.19
N TRP A 395 -6.53 5.76 10.41
CA TRP A 395 -7.76 5.19 9.85
C TRP A 395 -7.81 3.68 10.10
N ASN A 396 -8.87 3.23 10.76
CA ASN A 396 -9.06 1.83 11.11
C ASN A 396 -9.60 1.04 9.91
N MET A 397 -8.69 0.58 9.06
CA MET A 397 -9.04 -0.22 7.88
C MET A 397 -9.79 -1.51 8.25
N TYR A 398 -9.46 -2.14 9.37
CA TYR A 398 -10.15 -3.34 9.85
C TYR A 398 -11.63 -3.08 10.12
N GLU A 399 -11.96 -1.98 10.81
CA GLU A 399 -13.36 -1.58 11.01
C GLU A 399 -14.03 -1.21 9.70
N ALA A 400 -13.34 -0.47 8.82
CA ALA A 400 -13.88 -0.10 7.51
C ALA A 400 -14.22 -1.33 6.66
N MET A 401 -13.42 -2.39 6.71
CA MET A 401 -13.69 -3.67 6.07
C MET A 401 -14.95 -4.37 6.60
N GLY A 402 -15.45 -3.99 7.78
CA GLY A 402 -16.58 -4.62 8.48
C GLY A 402 -16.16 -5.48 9.67
N GLY A 403 -14.92 -5.35 10.16
CA GLY A 403 -14.42 -5.97 11.38
C GLY A 403 -14.27 -7.49 11.31
N GLU A 404 -14.73 -8.18 12.34
CA GLU A 404 -14.55 -9.62 12.54
C GLU A 404 -15.04 -10.43 11.33
N GLY A 405 -14.15 -11.28 10.79
CA GLY A 405 -14.42 -12.14 9.65
C GLY A 405 -14.67 -11.40 8.32
N SER A 406 -14.39 -10.10 8.24
CA SER A 406 -14.59 -9.31 7.03
C SER A 406 -13.76 -9.83 5.85
N MET A 407 -12.52 -10.26 6.09
CA MET A 407 -11.69 -10.82 5.02
C MET A 407 -12.31 -12.12 4.45
N ALA A 408 -12.88 -12.98 5.28
CA ALA A 408 -13.61 -14.18 4.84
C ALA A 408 -14.83 -13.80 4.00
N LYS A 409 -15.57 -12.75 4.39
CA LYS A 409 -16.68 -12.21 3.59
C LYS A 409 -16.19 -11.73 2.23
N LEU A 410 -15.03 -11.04 2.15
CA LEU A 410 -14.43 -10.62 0.88
C LEU A 410 -14.00 -11.81 0.00
N VAL A 411 -13.43 -12.85 0.58
CA VAL A 411 -13.05 -14.08 -0.14
C VAL A 411 -14.27 -14.77 -0.76
N HIS A 412 -15.36 -14.89 0.02
CA HIS A 412 -16.57 -15.59 -0.39
C HIS A 412 -17.60 -14.72 -1.13
N ALA A 413 -17.32 -13.43 -1.30
CA ALA A 413 -18.13 -12.54 -2.12
C ALA A 413 -18.27 -13.07 -3.55
N LYS A 414 -19.36 -12.70 -4.23
CA LYS A 414 -19.61 -13.06 -5.63
C LYS A 414 -19.82 -11.77 -6.43
N PRO A 415 -18.85 -11.33 -7.25
CA PRO A 415 -17.53 -11.94 -7.47
C PRO A 415 -16.58 -11.76 -6.26
N SER A 416 -15.59 -12.65 -6.15
CA SER A 416 -14.64 -12.64 -5.03
C SER A 416 -13.76 -11.39 -5.04
N MET A 417 -13.55 -10.80 -3.86
CA MET A 417 -12.79 -9.57 -3.62
C MET A 417 -11.42 -9.82 -2.95
N ALA A 418 -11.18 -11.04 -2.48
CA ALA A 418 -9.90 -11.44 -1.87
C ALA A 418 -9.52 -12.88 -2.25
N ASN A 419 -8.25 -13.22 -2.06
CA ASN A 419 -7.70 -14.53 -2.41
C ASN A 419 -8.05 -15.57 -1.33
N TYR A 420 -8.13 -16.84 -1.71
CA TYR A 420 -8.41 -17.97 -0.80
C TYR A 420 -7.32 -18.24 0.25
N ASP A 421 -6.28 -17.41 0.31
CA ASP A 421 -5.32 -17.37 1.42
C ASP A 421 -5.83 -16.57 2.64
N TYR A 422 -7.02 -15.96 2.53
CA TYR A 422 -7.66 -15.15 3.57
C TYR A 422 -6.76 -14.06 4.14
N THR A 423 -5.84 -13.55 3.30
CA THR A 423 -4.88 -12.52 3.64
C THR A 423 -4.87 -11.42 2.59
N HIS A 424 -4.79 -11.76 1.30
CA HIS A 424 -4.57 -10.77 0.24
C HIS A 424 -5.85 -10.41 -0.49
N ILE A 425 -6.16 -9.11 -0.60
CA ILE A 425 -7.22 -8.62 -1.49
C ILE A 425 -6.81 -8.73 -2.96
N ASN A 426 -7.80 -8.84 -3.86
CA ASN A 426 -7.58 -8.68 -5.30
C ASN A 426 -8.03 -7.28 -5.75
N PHE A 427 -7.89 -6.94 -7.03
CA PHE A 427 -8.28 -5.63 -7.57
C PHE A 427 -9.72 -5.20 -7.24
N ARG A 428 -10.69 -6.13 -7.14
CA ARG A 428 -12.06 -5.77 -6.73
C ARG A 428 -12.15 -5.40 -5.25
N GLY A 429 -11.42 -6.13 -4.39
CA GLY A 429 -11.30 -5.75 -2.98
C GLY A 429 -10.54 -4.45 -2.81
N GLY A 430 -9.48 -4.23 -3.60
CA GLY A 430 -8.76 -2.97 -3.67
C GLY A 430 -9.67 -1.79 -4.01
N HIS A 431 -10.47 -1.92 -5.08
CA HIS A 431 -11.50 -0.93 -5.44
C HIS A 431 -12.49 -0.66 -4.30
N HIS A 432 -13.01 -1.71 -3.65
CA HIS A 432 -13.94 -1.57 -2.53
C HIS A 432 -13.32 -0.79 -1.35
N LEU A 433 -12.12 -1.17 -0.90
CA LEU A 433 -11.46 -0.51 0.22
C LEU A 433 -10.98 0.90 -0.13
N ALA A 434 -10.54 1.13 -1.37
CA ALA A 434 -10.20 2.46 -1.87
C ALA A 434 -11.43 3.39 -1.79
N GLY A 435 -12.62 2.89 -2.15
CA GLY A 435 -13.88 3.63 -2.03
C GLY A 435 -14.16 4.06 -0.60
N LEU A 436 -13.98 3.16 0.37
CA LEU A 436 -14.17 3.47 1.79
C LEU A 436 -13.18 4.54 2.29
N LEU A 437 -11.89 4.45 1.92
CA LEU A 437 -10.91 5.47 2.30
C LEU A 437 -11.21 6.80 1.61
N TYR A 438 -11.59 6.78 0.34
CA TYR A 438 -11.97 7.98 -0.40
C TYR A 438 -13.12 8.72 0.31
N GLU A 439 -14.21 8.03 0.66
CA GLU A 439 -15.32 8.64 1.40
C GLU A 439 -14.86 9.24 2.75
N ALA A 440 -13.99 8.55 3.48
CA ALA A 440 -13.44 9.06 4.74
C ALA A 440 -12.56 10.32 4.52
N LEU A 441 -11.76 10.37 3.46
CA LEU A 441 -10.94 11.53 3.10
C LEU A 441 -11.81 12.74 2.72
N ILE A 442 -12.85 12.51 1.91
CA ILE A 442 -13.80 13.55 1.50
C ILE A 442 -14.55 14.09 2.71
N TYR A 443 -15.08 13.20 3.54
CA TYR A 443 -15.82 13.61 4.71
C TYR A 443 -14.96 14.41 5.70
N GLY A 444 -13.72 13.99 5.91
CA GLY A 444 -12.78 14.74 6.75
C GLY A 444 -12.48 16.14 6.19
N ARG A 445 -12.42 16.31 4.87
CA ARG A 445 -12.32 17.64 4.25
C ARG A 445 -13.57 18.49 4.52
N GLU A 446 -14.77 17.92 4.37
CA GLU A 446 -16.02 18.63 4.68
C GLU A 446 -16.04 19.12 6.15
N GLN A 447 -15.53 18.31 7.09
CA GLN A 447 -15.40 18.74 8.49
C GLN A 447 -14.34 19.82 8.67
N HIS A 448 -13.20 19.72 7.98
CA HIS A 448 -12.18 20.77 7.98
C HIS A 448 -12.73 22.12 7.50
N GLU A 449 -13.49 22.12 6.40
CA GLU A 449 -14.13 23.34 5.87
C GLU A 449 -15.11 23.94 6.88
N ARG A 450 -15.99 23.13 7.47
CA ARG A 450 -16.94 23.57 8.51
C ARG A 450 -16.24 24.20 9.71
N ARG A 451 -15.15 23.60 10.17
CA ARG A 451 -14.35 24.13 11.29
C ARG A 451 -13.74 25.49 10.93
N ARG A 452 -13.15 25.63 9.74
CA ARG A 452 -12.59 26.91 9.29
C ARG A 452 -13.65 28.01 9.17
N SER A 453 -14.86 27.68 8.71
CA SER A 453 -15.97 28.64 8.66
C SER A 453 -16.39 29.09 10.07
N TYR A 454 -16.53 28.15 11.00
CA TYR A 454 -16.87 28.46 12.39
C TYR A 454 -15.81 29.34 13.09
N GLU A 455 -14.51 29.01 12.90
CA GLU A 455 -13.39 29.78 13.48
C GLU A 455 -13.24 31.19 12.90
N LYS A 456 -13.71 31.43 11.67
CA LYS A 456 -13.68 32.74 11.01
C LYS A 456 -14.83 33.67 11.42
N GLY A 457 -15.81 33.18 12.17
CA GLY A 457 -16.92 33.97 12.69
C GLY A 457 -17.84 34.52 11.59
N ASP A 458 -18.66 33.64 11.01
CA ASP A 458 -19.95 34.06 10.42
C ASP A 458 -20.99 34.27 11.54
#